data_AF-A0AAD3ZD80-F1
#
_entry.id   AF-A0AAD3ZD80-F1
#
_cell.length_a   1.000
_cell.length_b   1.000
_cell.length_c   1.000
_cell.angle_alpha   90.00
_cell.angle_beta   90.00
_cell.angle_gamma   90.00
#
_symmetry.space_group_name_H-M   'P 1'
#
loop_
_entity.id
_entity.type
_entity.pdbx_description
1 polymer ?
#
loop_
_entity_poly.entity_id
_entity_poly.type
_entity_poly.pdbx_seq_one_letter_code
_entity_poly.pdbx_strand_id
1 'polypeptide(L)'
;MTGTDVYSVEVFTAEDGSVISMSCDCPYAKDGLNCKHMAAVVYALAEDHVGEAVARTASPLDELPSVLQSIGEEEALSFLREQLYENDELFEAFQNRYIAYFRYVTVDQYVKRIRQTFRGYLMHEGYVSYNESYNLYGDILDYFVEIDTLLEAGEYMIPLEMGITIFEELRDLPIDDSGGVKSSIVYGCGEVFLAISRRSKDNNVNLRLFTWLCRCLKQRGPDHLEDELLPVFTGSLNEPEYIESKMEVVESRLQSALSRENEFRREREFTTWILIKADILKEAGAAEDEIDNLLSEYMHLDDVRQWSVDKLVEDGDLAGAIGLLEEGKRLNSTEKRRRLEVARRYSEQLIRLYKLTGDQGAYKAELYEMLYSHA
;
A
#
# COMPACT_ATOMS: atom_id res chain seq x y z
N MET A 1 34.22 -9.43 -23.07
CA MET A 1 32.81 -9.75 -22.81
C MET A 1 32.40 -10.85 -23.76
N THR A 2 32.33 -12.08 -23.26
CA THR A 2 31.71 -13.22 -23.93
C THR A 2 30.19 -13.03 -23.77
N GLY A 3 29.51 -12.64 -24.85
CA GLY A 3 28.07 -12.37 -24.84
C GLY A 3 27.27 -13.67 -24.99
N THR A 4 26.56 -14.05 -23.94
CA THR A 4 25.63 -15.20 -23.92
C THR A 4 24.18 -14.77 -23.74
N ASP A 5 23.93 -13.48 -23.51
CA ASP A 5 22.59 -12.94 -23.29
C ASP A 5 21.93 -12.57 -24.62
N VAL A 6 20.64 -12.84 -24.72
CA VAL A 6 19.80 -12.49 -25.87
C VAL A 6 19.23 -11.09 -25.64
N TYR A 7 19.38 -10.21 -26.61
CA TYR A 7 18.89 -8.83 -26.58
C TYR A 7 17.92 -8.60 -27.73
N SER A 8 16.79 -7.96 -27.46
CA SER A 8 15.81 -7.54 -28.47
C SER A 8 16.20 -6.18 -29.05
N VAL A 9 16.03 -6.03 -30.37
CA VAL A 9 16.31 -4.80 -31.12
C VAL A 9 15.13 -4.53 -32.04
N GLU A 10 14.58 -3.32 -31.95
CA GLU A 10 13.51 -2.87 -32.84
C GLU A 10 14.02 -1.68 -33.67
N VAL A 11 13.79 -1.73 -34.98
CA VAL A 11 14.14 -0.67 -35.92
C VAL A 11 12.88 -0.31 -36.71
N PHE A 12 12.46 0.94 -36.60
CA PHE A 12 11.34 1.49 -37.37
C PHE A 12 11.87 2.16 -38.62
N THR A 13 11.41 1.73 -39.79
CA THR A 13 11.77 2.32 -41.08
C THR A 13 10.56 2.97 -41.76
N ALA A 14 10.83 4.00 -42.55
CA ALA A 14 9.87 4.57 -43.48
C ALA A 14 9.76 3.69 -44.74
N GLU A 15 8.72 3.93 -45.56
CA GLU A 15 8.51 3.20 -46.82
C GLU A 15 9.66 3.35 -47.82
N ASP A 16 10.46 4.42 -47.70
CA ASP A 16 11.65 4.66 -48.54
C ASP A 16 12.93 3.99 -48.01
N GLY A 17 12.83 3.20 -46.93
CA GLY A 17 13.94 2.48 -46.31
C GLY A 17 14.76 3.31 -45.33
N SER A 18 14.41 4.58 -45.08
CA SER A 18 15.10 5.40 -44.07
C SER A 18 14.72 4.96 -42.65
N VAL A 19 15.69 4.92 -41.75
CA VAL A 19 15.46 4.58 -40.33
C VAL A 19 14.85 5.79 -39.62
N ILE A 20 13.65 5.61 -39.07
CA ILE A 20 12.91 6.62 -38.29
C ILE A 20 13.36 6.60 -36.83
N SER A 21 13.45 5.42 -36.23
CA SER A 21 13.87 5.23 -34.84
C SER A 21 14.39 3.82 -34.59
N MET A 22 15.17 3.66 -33.51
CA MET A 22 15.71 2.38 -33.09
C MET A 22 15.69 2.26 -31.57
N SER A 23 15.40 1.06 -31.06
CA SER A 23 15.47 0.72 -29.65
C SER A 23 16.18 -0.63 -29.47
N CYS A 24 16.82 -0.81 -28.31
CA CYS A 24 17.44 -2.07 -27.91
C CYS A 24 17.37 -2.16 -26.39
N ASP A 25 17.05 -3.34 -25.88
CA ASP A 25 16.99 -3.63 -24.44
C ASP A 25 18.38 -3.85 -23.81
N CYS A 26 19.46 -3.73 -24.58
CA CYS A 26 20.79 -3.93 -24.05
C CYS A 26 21.18 -2.79 -23.08
N PRO A 27 21.98 -3.08 -22.03
CA PRO A 27 22.35 -2.08 -21.03
C PRO A 27 23.01 -0.83 -21.61
N TYR A 28 23.67 -0.95 -22.77
CA TYR A 28 24.34 0.15 -23.44
C TYR A 28 23.38 1.13 -24.14
N ALA A 29 22.19 0.67 -24.53
CA ALA A 29 21.21 1.48 -25.26
C ALA A 29 20.27 2.27 -24.33
N LYS A 30 20.28 2.00 -23.02
CA LYS A 30 19.39 2.64 -22.02
C LYS A 30 19.56 4.16 -21.91
N ASP A 31 20.73 4.70 -22.25
CA ASP A 31 21.01 6.16 -22.24
C ASP A 31 20.61 6.86 -23.57
N GLY A 32 19.80 6.23 -24.41
CA GLY A 32 19.45 6.73 -25.75
C GLY A 32 20.60 6.67 -26.75
N LEU A 33 21.62 5.83 -26.47
CA LEU A 33 22.79 5.63 -27.31
C LEU A 33 22.55 4.49 -28.31
N ASN A 34 23.02 4.67 -29.55
CA ASN A 34 22.97 3.60 -30.55
C ASN A 34 24.03 2.53 -30.23
N CYS A 35 23.58 1.29 -30.02
CA CYS A 35 24.44 0.19 -29.65
C CYS A 35 24.87 -0.65 -30.88
N LYS A 36 25.89 -1.50 -30.69
CA LYS A 36 26.36 -2.41 -31.75
C LYS A 36 25.28 -3.38 -32.26
N HIS A 37 24.27 -3.69 -31.44
CA HIS A 37 23.17 -4.58 -31.86
C HIS A 37 22.23 -3.85 -32.83
N MET A 38 21.87 -2.59 -32.56
CA MET A 38 21.14 -1.75 -33.50
C MET A 38 21.93 -1.55 -34.80
N ALA A 39 23.24 -1.28 -34.70
CA ALA A 39 24.11 -1.18 -35.87
C ALA A 39 24.16 -2.48 -36.67
N ALA A 40 24.18 -3.65 -36.02
CA ALA A 40 24.14 -4.94 -36.69
C ALA A 40 22.80 -5.19 -37.42
N VAL A 41 21.67 -4.80 -36.81
CA VAL A 41 20.36 -4.91 -37.46
C VAL A 41 20.24 -3.96 -38.66
N VAL A 42 20.66 -2.70 -38.51
CA VAL A 42 20.67 -1.74 -39.64
C VAL A 42 21.63 -2.20 -40.75
N TYR A 43 22.78 -2.76 -40.39
CA TYR A 43 23.73 -3.29 -41.37
C TYR A 43 23.16 -4.50 -42.11
N ALA A 44 22.47 -5.42 -41.42
CA ALA A 44 21.75 -6.52 -42.05
C ALA A 44 20.62 -6.02 -42.98
N LEU A 45 19.84 -5.02 -42.53
CA LEU A 45 18.80 -4.37 -43.35
C LEU A 45 19.38 -3.63 -44.57
N ALA A 46 20.60 -3.09 -44.46
CA ALA A 46 21.28 -2.41 -45.57
C ALA A 46 21.89 -3.39 -46.57
N GLU A 47 22.36 -4.56 -46.13
CA GLU A 47 22.80 -5.65 -47.02
C GLU A 47 21.61 -6.26 -47.78
N ASP A 48 20.41 -6.31 -47.19
CA ASP A 48 19.17 -6.70 -47.86
C ASP A 48 18.75 -5.75 -49.01
N HIS A 49 19.33 -4.55 -49.09
CA HIS A 49 19.08 -3.60 -50.18
C HIS A 49 20.10 -3.66 -51.33
N VAL A 50 21.15 -4.49 -51.22
CA VAL A 50 22.14 -4.71 -52.28
C VAL A 50 22.24 -6.20 -52.62
N GLY A 51 21.17 -6.74 -53.19
CA GLY A 51 21.16 -8.04 -53.86
C GLY A 51 20.48 -9.14 -53.07
N GLU A 52 19.35 -9.58 -53.62
CA GLU A 52 18.51 -10.71 -53.20
C GLU A 52 17.76 -10.52 -51.88
N ALA A 53 16.44 -10.41 -52.00
CA ALA A 53 15.49 -10.48 -50.92
C ALA A 53 15.80 -11.70 -50.02
N VAL A 54 16.28 -11.44 -48.80
CA VAL A 54 16.22 -12.44 -47.74
C VAL A 54 14.73 -12.64 -47.44
N ALA A 55 14.17 -13.66 -48.07
CA ALA A 55 12.85 -14.16 -47.76
C ALA A 55 12.78 -14.34 -46.24
N ARG A 56 11.82 -13.70 -45.57
CA ARG A 56 11.38 -14.15 -44.25
C ARG A 56 11.12 -15.65 -44.41
N THR A 57 11.96 -16.49 -43.82
CA THR A 57 11.72 -17.92 -43.83
C THR A 57 10.42 -18.11 -43.07
N ALA A 58 9.35 -18.45 -43.79
CA ALA A 58 8.03 -18.67 -43.21
C ALA A 58 8.19 -19.61 -42.02
N SER A 59 7.80 -19.14 -40.85
CA SER A 59 7.78 -19.96 -39.66
C SER A 59 6.60 -20.91 -39.78
N PRO A 60 6.72 -22.18 -39.35
CA PRO A 60 5.55 -23.04 -39.17
C PRO A 60 4.45 -22.39 -38.31
N LEU A 61 4.79 -21.41 -37.45
CA LEU A 61 3.81 -20.64 -36.68
C LEU A 61 2.99 -19.66 -37.54
N ASP A 62 3.52 -19.20 -38.67
CA ASP A 62 2.81 -18.30 -39.59
C ASP A 62 1.65 -19.02 -40.31
N GLU A 63 1.73 -20.35 -40.42
CA GLU A 63 0.68 -21.21 -40.98
C GLU A 63 -0.41 -21.55 -39.95
N LEU A 64 -0.21 -21.28 -38.67
CA LEU A 64 -1.14 -21.68 -37.61
C LEU A 64 -2.59 -21.21 -37.83
N PRO A 65 -2.86 -19.97 -38.28
CA PRO A 65 -4.23 -19.53 -38.56
C PRO A 65 -4.92 -20.35 -39.66
N SER A 66 -4.20 -20.71 -40.74
CA SER A 66 -4.77 -21.48 -41.85
C SER A 66 -4.96 -22.96 -41.47
N VAL A 67 -4.06 -23.50 -40.64
CA VAL A 67 -4.21 -24.85 -40.05
C VAL A 67 -5.44 -24.91 -39.15
N LEU A 68 -5.61 -23.97 -38.22
CA LEU A 68 -6.77 -23.91 -37.32
C LEU A 68 -8.09 -23.78 -38.10
N GLN A 69 -8.09 -23.00 -39.20
CA GLN A 69 -9.25 -22.91 -40.09
C GLN A 69 -9.54 -24.22 -40.82
N SER A 70 -8.50 -24.97 -41.19
CA SER A 70 -8.63 -26.22 -41.95
C SER A 70 -9.14 -27.39 -41.11
N ILE A 71 -8.67 -27.51 -39.86
CA ILE A 71 -9.15 -28.55 -38.92
C ILE A 71 -10.52 -28.20 -38.32
N GLY A 72 -10.86 -26.91 -38.29
CA GLY A 72 -12.14 -26.42 -37.79
C GLY A 72 -12.21 -26.32 -36.27
N GLU A 73 -13.25 -25.63 -35.78
CA GLU A 73 -13.39 -25.26 -34.36
C GLU A 73 -13.52 -26.48 -33.43
N GLU A 74 -14.30 -27.50 -33.83
CA GLU A 74 -14.54 -28.67 -33.00
C GLU A 74 -13.25 -29.47 -32.74
N GLU A 75 -12.45 -29.69 -33.78
CA GLU A 75 -11.19 -30.44 -33.68
C GLU A 75 -10.12 -29.63 -32.93
N ALA A 76 -10.06 -28.31 -33.16
CA ALA A 76 -9.18 -27.41 -32.41
C ALA A 76 -9.53 -27.37 -30.90
N LEU A 77 -10.82 -27.31 -30.56
CA LEU A 77 -11.27 -27.36 -29.17
C LEU A 77 -11.01 -28.72 -28.54
N SER A 78 -11.15 -29.82 -29.28
CA SER A 78 -10.80 -31.16 -28.79
C SER A 78 -9.32 -31.25 -28.47
N PHE A 79 -8.45 -30.83 -29.39
CA PHE A 79 -7.00 -30.80 -29.18
C PHE A 79 -6.62 -29.94 -27.98
N LEU A 80 -7.19 -28.72 -27.87
CA LEU A 80 -6.92 -27.84 -26.73
C LEU A 80 -7.35 -28.49 -25.41
N ARG A 81 -8.52 -29.14 -25.36
CA ARG A 81 -8.99 -29.84 -24.15
C ARG A 81 -8.06 -30.97 -23.74
N GLU A 82 -7.58 -31.76 -24.70
CA GLU A 82 -6.60 -32.82 -24.44
C GLU A 82 -5.31 -32.23 -23.88
N GLN A 83 -4.76 -31.19 -24.51
CA GLN A 83 -3.54 -30.53 -24.03
C GLN A 83 -3.70 -29.90 -22.65
N LEU A 84 -4.85 -29.29 -22.36
CA LEU A 84 -5.17 -28.76 -21.03
C LEU A 84 -5.35 -29.86 -19.99
N TYR A 85 -5.78 -31.06 -20.38
CA TYR A 85 -5.92 -32.19 -19.44
C TYR A 85 -4.58 -32.87 -19.14
N GLU A 86 -3.66 -32.90 -20.11
CA GLU A 86 -2.37 -33.57 -19.99
C GLU A 86 -1.25 -32.68 -19.42
N ASN A 87 -1.40 -31.35 -19.50
CA ASN A 87 -0.38 -30.39 -19.08
C ASN A 87 -0.91 -29.43 -18.02
N ASP A 88 -0.60 -29.73 -16.75
CA ASP A 88 -1.00 -28.92 -15.59
C ASP A 88 -0.51 -27.46 -15.66
N GLU A 89 0.68 -27.21 -16.21
CA GLU A 89 1.23 -25.86 -16.33
C GLU A 89 0.46 -25.03 -17.38
N LEU A 90 0.13 -25.67 -18.52
CA LEU A 90 -0.71 -25.05 -19.54
C LEU A 90 -2.13 -24.80 -19.02
N PHE A 91 -2.68 -25.74 -18.26
CA PHE A 91 -3.97 -25.57 -17.61
C PHE A 91 -3.97 -24.43 -16.61
N GLU A 92 -2.95 -24.33 -15.76
CA GLU A 92 -2.80 -23.24 -14.79
C GLU A 92 -2.71 -21.89 -15.51
N ALA A 93 -1.90 -21.78 -16.58
CA ALA A 93 -1.80 -20.57 -17.38
C ALA A 93 -3.13 -20.20 -18.06
N PHE A 94 -3.83 -21.18 -18.62
CA PHE A 94 -5.15 -20.99 -19.24
C PHE A 94 -6.18 -20.54 -18.20
N GLN A 95 -6.23 -21.21 -17.05
CA GLN A 95 -7.15 -20.88 -15.97
C GLN A 95 -6.88 -19.48 -15.41
N ASN A 96 -5.62 -19.10 -15.20
CA ASN A 96 -5.27 -17.76 -14.72
C ASN A 96 -5.70 -16.67 -15.72
N ARG A 97 -5.56 -16.94 -17.03
CA ARG A 97 -5.96 -16.00 -18.09
C ARG A 97 -7.47 -15.85 -18.22
N TYR A 98 -8.23 -16.90 -17.95
CA TYR A 98 -9.69 -16.93 -18.14
C TYR A 98 -10.45 -17.15 -16.83
N ILE A 99 -9.88 -16.76 -15.69
CA ILE A 99 -10.36 -17.12 -14.35
C ILE A 99 -11.83 -16.72 -14.12
N ALA A 100 -12.23 -15.56 -14.67
CA ALA A 100 -13.59 -15.02 -14.59
C ALA A 100 -14.67 -15.93 -15.22
N TYR A 101 -14.28 -16.84 -16.12
CA TYR A 101 -15.18 -17.82 -16.74
C TYR A 101 -15.32 -19.12 -15.91
N PHE A 102 -14.47 -19.33 -14.90
CA PHE A 102 -14.54 -20.50 -14.04
C PHE A 102 -15.50 -20.26 -12.89
N ARG A 103 -16.48 -21.15 -12.74
CA ARG A 103 -17.43 -21.12 -11.61
C ARG A 103 -16.78 -21.50 -10.28
N TYR A 104 -15.76 -22.36 -10.32
CA TYR A 104 -15.08 -22.87 -9.14
C TYR A 104 -13.62 -22.48 -9.20
N VAL A 105 -13.25 -21.50 -8.39
CA VAL A 105 -11.88 -21.00 -8.26
C VAL A 105 -11.51 -21.05 -6.78
N THR A 106 -10.32 -21.55 -6.47
CA THR A 106 -9.84 -21.68 -5.10
C THR A 106 -9.03 -20.46 -4.68
N VAL A 107 -8.89 -20.26 -3.37
CA VAL A 107 -7.98 -19.27 -2.79
C VAL A 107 -6.58 -19.41 -3.39
N ASP A 108 -6.03 -20.64 -3.41
CA ASP A 108 -4.68 -20.92 -3.89
C ASP A 108 -4.43 -20.45 -5.33
N GLN A 109 -5.44 -20.52 -6.21
CA GLN A 109 -5.30 -20.06 -7.59
C GLN A 109 -5.10 -18.55 -7.66
N TYR A 110 -5.92 -17.77 -6.95
CA TYR A 110 -5.75 -16.33 -6.87
C TYR A 110 -4.42 -15.93 -6.24
N VAL A 111 -4.04 -16.58 -5.14
CA VAL A 111 -2.75 -16.35 -4.46
C VAL A 111 -1.58 -16.63 -5.40
N LYS A 112 -1.59 -17.76 -6.12
CA LYS A 112 -0.54 -18.10 -7.10
C LYS A 112 -0.46 -17.06 -8.22
N ARG A 113 -1.60 -16.64 -8.78
CA ARG A 113 -1.68 -15.67 -9.87
C ARG A 113 -1.09 -14.32 -9.45
N ILE A 114 -1.47 -13.80 -8.28
CA ILE A 114 -0.90 -12.57 -7.71
C ILE A 114 0.62 -12.70 -7.54
N ARG A 115 1.09 -13.78 -6.92
CA ARG A 115 2.54 -14.04 -6.75
C ARG A 115 3.29 -14.17 -8.07
N GLN A 116 2.65 -14.69 -9.12
CA GLN A 116 3.24 -14.75 -10.46
C GLN A 116 3.40 -13.35 -11.04
N THR A 117 2.40 -12.46 -10.88
CA THR A 117 2.50 -11.05 -11.27
C THR A 117 3.69 -10.37 -10.60
N PHE A 118 3.78 -10.39 -9.26
CA PHE A 118 4.91 -9.77 -8.53
C PHE A 118 6.26 -10.35 -8.95
N ARG A 119 6.36 -11.67 -9.13
CA ARG A 119 7.59 -12.31 -9.61
C ARG A 119 7.97 -11.85 -11.01
N GLY A 120 7.00 -11.66 -11.92
CA GLY A 120 7.24 -11.16 -13.27
C GLY A 120 8.01 -9.84 -13.28
N TYR A 121 7.64 -8.90 -12.40
CA TYR A 121 8.31 -7.61 -12.26
C TYR A 121 9.72 -7.71 -11.64
N LEU A 122 10.08 -8.82 -10.99
CA LEU A 122 11.40 -9.02 -10.38
C LEU A 122 12.38 -9.80 -11.26
N MET A 123 11.93 -10.49 -12.32
CA MET A 123 12.75 -11.47 -13.05
C MET A 123 14.02 -10.90 -13.70
N HIS A 124 14.03 -9.63 -14.09
CA HIS A 124 15.16 -9.06 -14.85
C HIS A 124 16.22 -8.40 -13.97
N GLU A 125 15.81 -7.57 -13.01
CA GLU A 125 16.73 -6.73 -12.24
C GLU A 125 16.67 -7.00 -10.74
N GLY A 126 15.74 -7.86 -10.28
CA GLY A 126 15.46 -8.04 -8.86
C GLY A 126 14.96 -6.76 -8.17
N TYR A 127 14.52 -5.77 -8.96
CA TYR A 127 14.06 -4.45 -8.55
C TYR A 127 13.03 -3.93 -9.55
N VAL A 128 12.00 -3.25 -9.05
CA VAL A 128 10.96 -2.64 -9.88
C VAL A 128 11.26 -1.15 -10.09
N SER A 129 11.51 -0.76 -11.34
CA SER A 129 11.84 0.64 -11.69
C SER A 129 10.65 1.60 -11.53
N TYR A 130 10.91 2.91 -11.56
CA TYR A 130 9.87 3.93 -11.46
C TYR A 130 8.77 3.82 -12.53
N ASN A 131 9.11 3.42 -13.77
CA ASN A 131 8.11 3.27 -14.82
C ASN A 131 7.33 1.97 -14.64
N GLU A 132 8.03 0.88 -14.28
CA GLU A 132 7.41 -0.42 -14.05
C GLU A 132 6.53 -0.45 -12.80
N SER A 133 6.76 0.46 -11.84
CA SER A 133 5.89 0.58 -10.66
C SER A 133 4.46 0.96 -11.03
N TYR A 134 4.26 1.80 -12.06
CA TYR A 134 2.92 2.15 -12.54
C TYR A 134 2.26 1.00 -13.32
N ASN A 135 3.03 0.20 -14.05
CA ASN A 135 2.51 -1.00 -14.70
C ASN A 135 2.04 -2.02 -13.65
N LEU A 136 2.88 -2.27 -12.64
CA LEU A 136 2.51 -3.11 -11.49
C LEU A 136 1.24 -2.56 -10.83
N TYR A 137 1.16 -1.25 -10.59
CA TYR A 137 -0.03 -0.64 -10.02
C TYR A 137 -1.28 -0.92 -10.86
N GLY A 138 -1.19 -0.80 -12.19
CA GLY A 138 -2.27 -1.16 -13.12
C GLY A 138 -2.73 -2.60 -12.96
N ASP A 139 -1.81 -3.56 -12.95
CA ASP A 139 -2.14 -4.98 -12.76
C ASP A 139 -2.79 -5.25 -11.39
N ILE A 140 -2.34 -4.54 -10.34
CA ILE A 140 -2.94 -4.66 -9.00
C ILE A 140 -4.34 -4.03 -8.95
N LEU A 141 -4.60 -2.95 -9.69
CA LEU A 141 -5.94 -2.36 -9.79
C LEU A 141 -6.94 -3.35 -10.41
N ASP A 142 -6.53 -4.12 -11.42
CA ASP A 142 -7.38 -5.17 -11.99
C ASP A 142 -7.76 -6.22 -10.94
N TYR A 143 -6.83 -6.60 -10.05
CA TYR A 143 -7.16 -7.47 -8.91
C TYR A 143 -8.13 -6.82 -7.92
N PHE A 144 -8.05 -5.51 -7.68
CA PHE A 144 -9.04 -4.84 -6.83
C PHE A 144 -10.45 -4.82 -7.46
N VAL A 145 -10.55 -4.66 -8.78
CA VAL A 145 -11.85 -4.79 -9.49
C VAL A 145 -12.43 -6.20 -9.35
N GLU A 146 -11.58 -7.23 -9.46
CA GLU A 146 -12.00 -8.61 -9.23
C GLU A 146 -12.41 -8.86 -7.77
N ILE A 147 -11.66 -8.30 -6.80
CA ILE A 147 -12.00 -8.33 -5.38
C ILE A 147 -13.38 -7.72 -5.14
N ASP A 148 -13.66 -6.54 -5.68
CA ASP A 148 -14.95 -5.87 -5.51
C ASP A 148 -16.10 -6.74 -6.04
N THR A 149 -15.91 -7.36 -7.21
CA THR A 149 -16.88 -8.29 -7.79
C THR A 149 -17.17 -9.48 -6.87
N LEU A 150 -16.13 -10.06 -6.27
CA LEU A 150 -16.26 -11.17 -5.31
C LEU A 150 -16.96 -10.73 -4.02
N LEU A 151 -16.62 -9.54 -3.49
CA LEU A 151 -17.26 -8.97 -2.31
C LEU A 151 -18.75 -8.70 -2.56
N GLU A 152 -19.11 -8.19 -3.73
CA GLU A 152 -20.51 -8.01 -4.17
C GLU A 152 -21.27 -9.34 -4.25
N ALA A 153 -20.60 -10.42 -4.66
CA ALA A 153 -21.15 -11.77 -4.65
C ALA A 153 -21.27 -12.40 -3.25
N GLY A 154 -20.75 -11.74 -2.21
CA GLY A 154 -20.77 -12.23 -0.82
C GLY A 154 -19.66 -13.24 -0.50
N GLU A 155 -18.65 -13.36 -1.37
CA GLU A 155 -17.44 -14.14 -1.12
C GLU A 155 -16.44 -13.27 -0.36
N TYR A 156 -15.96 -13.73 0.80
CA TYR A 156 -15.05 -12.93 1.63
C TYR A 156 -13.67 -13.56 1.84
N MET A 157 -13.57 -14.88 1.88
CA MET A 157 -12.28 -15.56 2.12
C MET A 157 -11.31 -15.37 0.94
N ILE A 158 -11.80 -15.44 -0.30
CA ILE A 158 -10.96 -15.23 -1.48
C ILE A 158 -10.44 -13.78 -1.53
N PRO A 159 -11.28 -12.73 -1.46
CA PRO A 159 -10.81 -11.35 -1.35
C PRO A 159 -9.85 -11.08 -0.20
N LEU A 160 -10.10 -11.69 0.96
CA LEU A 160 -9.22 -11.56 2.13
C LEU A 160 -7.80 -12.04 1.80
N GLU A 161 -7.68 -13.25 1.26
CA GLU A 161 -6.38 -13.84 0.94
C GLU A 161 -5.70 -13.14 -0.24
N MET A 162 -6.47 -12.60 -1.20
CA MET A 162 -5.94 -11.73 -2.25
C MET A 162 -5.32 -10.46 -1.68
N GLY A 163 -6.06 -9.71 -0.85
CA GLY A 163 -5.56 -8.48 -0.22
C GLY A 163 -4.35 -8.74 0.68
N ILE A 164 -4.37 -9.82 1.47
CA ILE A 164 -3.24 -10.25 2.29
C ILE A 164 -2.02 -10.52 1.42
N THR A 165 -2.19 -11.27 0.33
CA THR A 165 -1.08 -11.63 -0.58
C THR A 165 -0.49 -10.37 -1.23
N ILE A 166 -1.33 -9.47 -1.74
CA ILE A 166 -0.86 -8.21 -2.34
C ILE A 166 -0.06 -7.40 -1.33
N PHE A 167 -0.58 -7.24 -0.10
CA PHE A 167 0.13 -6.49 0.94
C PHE A 167 1.49 -7.12 1.29
N GLU A 168 1.53 -8.45 1.47
CA GLU A 168 2.76 -9.15 1.85
C GLU A 168 3.83 -9.14 0.75
N GLU A 169 3.44 -9.37 -0.50
CA GLU A 169 4.37 -9.30 -1.63
C GLU A 169 4.91 -7.88 -1.80
N LEU A 170 4.08 -6.86 -1.61
CA LEU A 170 4.47 -5.45 -1.73
C LEU A 170 5.39 -4.99 -0.58
N ARG A 171 5.16 -5.45 0.66
CA ARG A 171 5.91 -5.04 1.85
C ARG A 171 7.41 -5.24 1.66
N ASP A 172 7.79 -6.39 1.09
CA ASP A 172 9.18 -6.80 0.93
C ASP A 172 9.69 -6.51 -0.50
N LEU A 173 8.88 -5.86 -1.35
CA LEU A 173 9.20 -5.57 -2.73
C LEU A 173 10.27 -4.46 -2.84
N PRO A 174 11.42 -4.74 -3.47
CA PRO A 174 12.40 -3.71 -3.82
C PRO A 174 11.89 -2.93 -5.05
N ILE A 175 11.42 -1.70 -4.84
CA ILE A 175 10.76 -0.87 -5.86
C ILE A 175 11.15 0.60 -5.73
N ASP A 176 11.15 1.32 -6.86
CA ASP A 176 11.20 2.78 -6.86
C ASP A 176 9.81 3.34 -6.54
N ASP A 177 9.59 3.63 -5.26
CA ASP A 177 8.34 4.17 -4.76
C ASP A 177 8.31 5.71 -4.72
N SER A 178 9.16 6.40 -5.47
CA SER A 178 9.17 7.86 -5.51
C SER A 178 7.81 8.46 -5.95
N GLY A 179 7.00 7.66 -6.64
CA GLY A 179 5.64 8.01 -7.06
C GLY A 179 4.53 7.71 -6.03
N GLY A 180 4.84 7.07 -4.90
CA GLY A 180 3.85 6.70 -3.88
C GLY A 180 2.91 5.55 -4.31
N VAL A 181 3.39 4.67 -5.18
CA VAL A 181 2.66 3.48 -5.65
C VAL A 181 2.39 2.52 -4.49
N LYS A 182 3.37 2.27 -3.61
CA LYS A 182 3.19 1.37 -2.46
C LYS A 182 2.07 1.89 -1.56
N SER A 183 2.11 3.17 -1.18
CA SER A 183 1.05 3.77 -0.36
C SER A 183 -0.33 3.64 -1.01
N SER A 184 -0.42 3.84 -2.33
CA SER A 184 -1.68 3.70 -3.08
C SER A 184 -2.22 2.27 -3.07
N ILE A 185 -1.36 1.27 -3.26
CA ILE A 185 -1.74 -0.15 -3.21
C ILE A 185 -2.15 -0.54 -1.79
N VAL A 186 -1.38 -0.13 -0.78
CA VAL A 186 -1.64 -0.45 0.62
C VAL A 186 -2.96 0.15 1.08
N TYR A 187 -3.27 1.38 0.67
CA TYR A 187 -4.57 1.99 0.92
C TYR A 187 -5.70 1.13 0.34
N GLY A 188 -5.56 0.66 -0.91
CA GLY A 188 -6.50 -0.28 -1.52
C GLY A 188 -6.68 -1.57 -0.71
N CYS A 189 -5.59 -2.18 -0.24
CA CYS A 189 -5.67 -3.34 0.65
C CYS A 189 -6.42 -3.02 1.95
N GLY A 190 -6.16 -1.86 2.55
CA GLY A 190 -6.85 -1.38 3.75
C GLY A 190 -8.36 -1.27 3.55
N GLU A 191 -8.80 -0.70 2.42
CA GLU A 191 -10.21 -0.60 2.05
C GLU A 191 -10.88 -1.97 1.87
N VAL A 192 -10.17 -2.93 1.25
CA VAL A 192 -10.64 -4.32 1.14
C VAL A 192 -10.85 -4.94 2.53
N PHE A 193 -9.87 -4.83 3.42
CA PHE A 193 -9.97 -5.38 4.78
C PHE A 193 -11.08 -4.71 5.59
N LEU A 194 -11.26 -3.40 5.44
CA LEU A 194 -12.33 -2.64 6.09
C LEU A 194 -13.71 -3.04 5.56
N ALA A 195 -13.84 -3.27 4.26
CA ALA A 195 -15.07 -3.77 3.66
C ALA A 195 -15.43 -5.16 4.19
N ILE A 196 -14.44 -6.06 4.27
CA ILE A 196 -14.61 -7.41 4.81
C ILE A 196 -15.02 -7.35 6.29
N SER A 197 -14.32 -6.59 7.12
CA SER A 197 -14.61 -6.50 8.56
C SER A 197 -16.00 -5.95 8.87
N ARG A 198 -16.55 -5.10 7.99
CA ARG A 198 -17.90 -4.53 8.13
C ARG A 198 -19.01 -5.41 7.57
N ARG A 199 -18.73 -6.20 6.52
CA ARG A 199 -19.75 -6.93 5.74
C ARG A 199 -19.80 -8.43 6.07
N SER A 200 -18.66 -9.02 6.42
CA SER A 200 -18.57 -10.46 6.70
C SER A 200 -19.17 -10.83 8.04
N LYS A 201 -20.02 -11.85 8.03
CA LYS A 201 -20.56 -12.50 9.24
C LYS A 201 -19.93 -13.88 9.49
N ASP A 202 -18.94 -14.26 8.69
CA ASP A 202 -18.23 -15.52 8.85
C ASP A 202 -17.10 -15.36 9.86
N ASN A 203 -17.23 -16.05 11.00
CA ASN A 203 -16.23 -16.03 12.07
C ASN A 203 -14.85 -16.51 11.61
N ASN A 204 -14.76 -17.45 10.67
CA ASN A 204 -13.47 -17.94 10.18
C ASN A 204 -12.74 -16.85 9.37
N VAL A 205 -13.48 -16.12 8.53
CA VAL A 205 -12.95 -14.98 7.76
C VAL A 205 -12.48 -13.89 8.71
N ASN A 206 -13.31 -13.53 9.69
CA ASN A 206 -13.01 -12.46 10.64
C ASN A 206 -11.80 -12.83 11.53
N LEU A 207 -11.75 -14.06 12.04
CA LEU A 207 -10.61 -14.56 12.81
C LEU A 207 -9.33 -14.60 11.98
N ARG A 208 -9.42 -14.99 10.70
CA ARG A 208 -8.28 -15.03 9.78
C ARG A 208 -7.72 -13.62 9.53
N LEU A 209 -8.59 -12.65 9.24
CA LEU A 209 -8.23 -11.24 9.08
C LEU A 209 -7.59 -10.70 10.36
N PHE A 210 -8.22 -10.92 11.50
CA PHE A 210 -7.73 -10.46 12.79
C PHE A 210 -6.33 -11.00 13.13
N THR A 211 -6.17 -12.31 13.02
CA THR A 211 -4.91 -12.99 13.30
C THR A 211 -3.79 -12.46 12.41
N TRP A 212 -4.10 -12.23 11.13
CA TRP A 212 -3.16 -11.63 10.19
C TRP A 212 -2.80 -10.18 10.58
N LEU A 213 -3.79 -9.33 10.87
CA LEU A 213 -3.60 -7.93 11.28
C LEU A 213 -2.72 -7.83 12.53
N CYS A 214 -3.03 -8.60 13.59
CA CYS A 214 -2.24 -8.60 14.83
C CYS A 214 -0.79 -8.99 14.58
N ARG A 215 -0.54 -10.04 13.80
CA ARG A 215 0.83 -10.44 13.44
C ARG A 215 1.52 -9.36 12.61
N CYS A 216 0.84 -8.80 11.62
CA CYS A 216 1.42 -7.79 10.73
C CYS A 216 1.79 -6.53 11.51
N LEU A 217 0.90 -6.01 12.36
CA LEU A 217 1.16 -4.82 13.16
C LEU A 217 2.28 -5.04 14.18
N LYS A 218 2.41 -6.25 14.75
CA LYS A 218 3.57 -6.62 15.59
C LYS A 218 4.89 -6.64 14.80
N GLN A 219 4.87 -7.06 13.54
CA GLN A 219 6.05 -7.23 12.67
C GLN A 219 6.20 -6.06 11.70
N ARG A 220 6.80 -4.95 12.17
CA ARG A 220 6.93 -3.73 11.38
C ARG A 220 7.99 -3.85 10.28
N GLY A 221 7.60 -3.54 9.03
CA GLY A 221 8.52 -3.35 7.92
C GLY A 221 9.24 -1.99 7.92
N PRO A 222 10.30 -1.83 7.12
CA PRO A 222 11.10 -0.60 7.04
C PRO A 222 10.29 0.62 6.57
N ASP A 223 9.32 0.40 5.67
CA ASP A 223 8.53 1.44 5.02
C ASP A 223 7.27 1.84 5.81
N HIS A 224 6.95 1.12 6.89
CA HIS A 224 5.86 1.45 7.81
C HIS A 224 4.47 1.41 7.18
N LEU A 225 4.30 0.62 6.12
CA LEU A 225 3.05 0.42 5.40
C LEU A 225 1.93 -0.11 6.32
N GLU A 226 2.30 -0.78 7.41
CA GLU A 226 1.34 -1.33 8.37
C GLU A 226 0.55 -0.24 9.10
N ASP A 227 1.05 1.00 9.14
CA ASP A 227 0.34 2.11 9.79
C ASP A 227 -1.00 2.43 9.06
N GLU A 228 -1.11 2.12 7.76
CA GLU A 228 -2.36 2.23 6.98
C GLU A 228 -3.42 1.20 7.40
N LEU A 229 -3.03 0.14 8.12
CA LEU A 229 -3.95 -0.88 8.63
C LEU A 229 -4.57 -0.50 9.98
N LEU A 230 -4.11 0.59 10.60
CA LEU A 230 -4.60 1.05 11.90
C LEU A 230 -6.13 1.28 11.93
N PRO A 231 -6.77 1.93 10.93
CA PRO A 231 -8.21 2.11 10.94
C PRO A 231 -9.00 0.79 10.95
N VAL A 232 -8.47 -0.25 10.29
CA VAL A 232 -9.09 -1.59 10.31
C VAL A 232 -8.93 -2.21 11.69
N PHE A 233 -7.74 -2.10 12.28
CA PHE A 233 -7.43 -2.67 13.59
C PHE A 233 -8.20 -1.99 14.74
N THR A 234 -8.34 -0.67 14.72
CA THR A 234 -9.06 0.06 15.77
C THR A 234 -10.58 0.04 15.54
N GLY A 235 -11.03 0.12 14.29
CA GLY A 235 -12.46 0.28 13.97
C GLY A 235 -13.25 -1.02 13.79
N SER A 236 -12.64 -2.19 13.98
CA SER A 236 -13.34 -3.47 13.81
C SER A 236 -12.92 -4.51 14.85
N LEU A 237 -13.76 -5.53 15.05
CA LEU A 237 -13.49 -6.70 15.89
C LEU A 237 -13.23 -6.31 17.36
N ASN A 238 -14.23 -5.65 17.96
CA ASN A 238 -14.17 -5.07 19.32
C ASN A 238 -14.82 -6.00 20.37
N GLU A 239 -15.14 -7.23 19.98
CA GLU A 239 -15.65 -8.23 20.91
C GLU A 239 -14.60 -8.56 21.98
N PRO A 240 -15.01 -8.89 23.22
CA PRO A 240 -14.07 -9.13 24.32
C PRO A 240 -12.98 -10.17 24.03
N GLU A 241 -13.26 -11.13 23.16
CA GLU A 241 -12.31 -12.17 22.73
C GLU A 241 -11.10 -11.63 21.93
N TYR A 242 -11.24 -10.46 21.30
CA TYR A 242 -10.17 -9.82 20.52
C TYR A 242 -9.34 -8.81 21.33
N ILE A 243 -9.91 -8.27 22.42
CA ILE A 243 -9.28 -7.20 23.22
C ILE A 243 -7.91 -7.61 23.75
N GLU A 244 -7.76 -8.83 24.29
CA GLU A 244 -6.48 -9.30 24.81
C GLU A 244 -5.40 -9.31 23.72
N SER A 245 -5.71 -9.85 22.55
CA SER A 245 -4.79 -9.86 21.40
C SER A 245 -4.47 -8.46 20.88
N LYS A 246 -5.44 -7.53 20.88
CA LYS A 246 -5.18 -6.13 20.53
C LYS A 246 -4.21 -5.49 21.53
N MET A 247 -4.41 -5.73 22.82
CA MET A 247 -3.52 -5.21 23.87
C MET A 247 -2.10 -5.77 23.75
N GLU A 248 -1.92 -7.02 23.37
CA GLU A 248 -0.58 -7.55 23.07
C GLU A 248 0.12 -6.81 21.91
N VAL A 249 -0.62 -6.44 20.85
CA VAL A 249 -0.08 -5.65 19.74
C VAL A 249 0.35 -4.28 20.26
N VAL A 250 -0.53 -3.61 21.01
CA VAL A 250 -0.27 -2.28 21.61
C VAL A 250 0.99 -2.31 22.48
N GLU A 251 1.09 -3.25 23.41
CA GLU A 251 2.26 -3.38 24.28
C GLU A 251 3.54 -3.65 23.48
N SER A 252 3.48 -4.55 22.50
CA SER A 252 4.61 -4.81 21.60
C SER A 252 5.07 -3.53 20.89
N ARG A 253 4.13 -2.68 20.48
CA ARG A 253 4.43 -1.45 19.74
C ARG A 253 4.89 -0.30 20.62
N LEU A 254 4.37 -0.17 21.84
CA LEU A 254 4.90 0.75 22.84
C LEU A 254 6.36 0.41 23.18
N GLN A 255 6.68 -0.86 23.40
CA GLN A 255 8.07 -1.30 23.65
C GLN A 255 8.98 -1.05 22.46
N SER A 256 8.52 -1.38 21.24
CA SER A 256 9.28 -1.12 20.02
C SER A 256 9.54 0.38 19.82
N ALA A 257 8.55 1.24 20.07
CA ALA A 257 8.70 2.69 19.95
C ALA A 257 9.84 3.20 20.84
N LEU A 258 9.91 2.79 22.11
CA LEU A 258 10.96 3.19 23.06
C LEU A 258 12.39 2.86 22.59
N SER A 259 12.54 1.79 21.81
CA SER A 259 13.84 1.37 21.27
C SER A 259 14.35 2.22 20.09
N ARG A 260 13.53 3.13 19.55
CA ARG A 260 13.89 3.93 18.37
C ARG A 260 14.92 4.99 18.69
N GLU A 261 15.96 5.12 17.87
CA GLU A 261 17.02 6.12 18.05
C GLU A 261 16.51 7.56 17.79
N ASN A 262 15.72 7.75 16.73
CA ASN A 262 15.21 9.07 16.37
C ASN A 262 14.09 9.50 17.33
N GLU A 263 14.37 10.54 18.14
CA GLU A 263 13.46 11.06 19.17
C GLU A 263 12.09 11.45 18.62
N PHE A 264 12.04 12.12 17.46
CA PHE A 264 10.77 12.53 16.85
C PHE A 264 9.93 11.34 16.40
N ARG A 265 10.55 10.33 15.77
CA ARG A 265 9.84 9.09 15.37
C ARG A 265 9.41 8.27 16.59
N ARG A 266 10.26 8.20 17.63
CA ARG A 266 9.95 7.56 18.91
C ARG A 266 8.72 8.18 19.54
N GLU A 267 8.72 9.50 19.71
CA GLU A 267 7.62 10.24 20.34
C GLU A 267 6.33 10.06 19.56
N ARG A 268 6.35 10.24 18.23
CA ARG A 268 5.15 10.14 17.41
C ARG A 268 4.52 8.74 17.45
N GLU A 269 5.34 7.70 17.33
CA GLU A 269 4.85 6.32 17.41
C GLU A 269 4.33 5.99 18.80
N PHE A 270 5.08 6.31 19.85
CA PHE A 270 4.66 6.06 21.22
C PHE A 270 3.32 6.75 21.52
N THR A 271 3.19 8.01 21.07
CA THR A 271 1.94 8.79 21.19
C THR A 271 0.78 8.15 20.44
N THR A 272 1.03 7.62 19.24
CA THR A 272 -0.02 6.92 18.47
C THR A 272 -0.54 5.70 19.23
N TRP A 273 0.37 4.85 19.73
CA TRP A 273 -0.02 3.60 20.39
C TRP A 273 -0.58 3.80 21.80
N ILE A 274 -0.21 4.87 22.51
CA ILE A 274 -0.82 5.17 23.81
C ILE A 274 -2.27 5.64 23.66
N LEU A 275 -2.57 6.42 22.60
CA LEU A 275 -3.94 6.82 22.29
C LEU A 275 -4.79 5.62 21.86
N ILE A 276 -4.24 4.74 21.01
CA ILE A 276 -4.89 3.48 20.64
C ILE A 276 -5.16 2.60 21.89
N LYS A 277 -4.23 2.56 22.86
CA LYS A 277 -4.43 1.86 24.13
C LYS A 277 -5.63 2.40 24.89
N ALA A 278 -5.73 3.74 25.00
CA ALA A 278 -6.85 4.39 25.67
C ALA A 278 -8.19 4.09 24.98
N ASP A 279 -8.23 4.13 23.64
CA ASP A 279 -9.42 3.79 22.87
C ASP A 279 -9.84 2.33 23.09
N ILE A 280 -8.90 1.38 23.05
CA ILE A 280 -9.19 -0.05 23.30
C ILE A 280 -9.70 -0.27 24.73
N LEU A 281 -9.10 0.39 25.73
CA LEU A 281 -9.57 0.32 27.12
C LEU A 281 -11.00 0.85 27.25
N LYS A 282 -11.29 1.97 26.59
CA LYS A 282 -12.64 2.55 26.54
C LYS A 282 -13.65 1.57 25.94
N GLU A 283 -13.32 0.96 24.81
CA GLU A 283 -14.18 -0.04 24.14
C GLU A 283 -14.36 -1.31 24.99
N ALA A 284 -13.34 -1.71 25.74
CA ALA A 284 -13.41 -2.83 26.69
C ALA A 284 -14.24 -2.52 27.95
N GLY A 285 -14.73 -1.29 28.12
CA GLY A 285 -15.53 -0.87 29.26
C GLY A 285 -14.72 -0.53 30.51
N ALA A 286 -13.45 -0.16 30.36
CA ALA A 286 -12.65 0.38 31.47
C ALA A 286 -13.30 1.65 32.04
N ALA A 287 -13.07 1.89 33.34
CA ALA A 287 -13.57 3.10 33.99
C ALA A 287 -12.87 4.34 33.43
N GLU A 288 -13.58 5.46 33.32
CA GLU A 288 -13.00 6.72 32.81
C GLU A 288 -11.78 7.16 33.63
N ASP A 289 -11.84 7.01 34.96
CA ASP A 289 -10.70 7.29 35.85
C ASP A 289 -9.45 6.47 35.51
N GLU A 290 -9.60 5.23 35.02
CA GLU A 290 -8.47 4.38 34.62
C GLU A 290 -7.78 4.94 33.38
N ILE A 291 -8.58 5.36 32.39
CA ILE A 291 -8.09 5.97 31.15
C ILE A 291 -7.45 7.34 31.43
N ASP A 292 -8.08 8.13 32.28
CA ASP A 292 -7.57 9.46 32.66
C ASP A 292 -6.25 9.33 33.43
N ASN A 293 -6.14 8.35 34.34
CA ASN A 293 -4.88 8.04 35.02
C ASN A 293 -3.78 7.66 34.01
N LEU A 294 -4.07 6.77 33.05
CA LEU A 294 -3.13 6.40 31.99
C LEU A 294 -2.64 7.62 31.21
N LEU A 295 -3.56 8.46 30.71
CA LEU A 295 -3.21 9.61 29.88
C LEU A 295 -2.51 10.72 30.67
N SER A 296 -2.81 10.86 31.96
CA SER A 296 -2.18 11.85 32.85
C SER A 296 -0.66 11.69 32.92
N GLU A 297 -0.16 10.45 32.87
CA GLU A 297 1.27 10.12 32.88
C GLU A 297 1.99 10.66 31.63
N TYR A 298 1.25 10.80 30.52
CA TYR A 298 1.79 11.15 29.21
C TYR A 298 1.38 12.54 28.73
N MET A 299 0.88 13.41 29.62
CA MET A 299 0.48 14.80 29.32
C MET A 299 1.59 15.72 28.80
N HIS A 300 2.84 15.26 28.86
CA HIS A 300 3.97 15.92 28.23
C HIS A 300 3.94 15.77 26.70
N LEU A 301 3.28 14.73 26.16
CA LEU A 301 3.09 14.51 24.73
C LEU A 301 1.95 15.40 24.21
N ASP A 302 2.21 16.16 23.15
CA ASP A 302 1.29 17.22 22.70
C ASP A 302 -0.04 16.65 22.17
N ASP A 303 -0.02 15.51 21.49
CA ASP A 303 -1.25 14.92 20.95
C ASP A 303 -2.06 14.18 22.04
N VAL A 304 -1.41 13.64 23.08
CA VAL A 304 -2.12 13.17 24.28
C VAL A 304 -2.83 14.32 24.98
N ARG A 305 -2.13 15.45 25.15
CA ARG A 305 -2.72 16.66 25.73
C ARG A 305 -3.88 17.17 24.89
N GLN A 306 -3.75 17.17 23.57
CA GLN A 306 -4.83 17.57 22.67
C GLN A 306 -6.06 16.67 22.82
N TRP A 307 -5.85 15.35 22.87
CA TRP A 307 -6.94 14.40 23.11
C TRP A 307 -7.68 14.69 24.43
N SER A 308 -6.94 14.94 25.52
CA SER A 308 -7.55 15.29 26.81
C SER A 308 -8.29 16.63 26.79
N VAL A 309 -7.77 17.61 26.04
CA VAL A 309 -8.47 18.90 25.81
C VAL A 309 -9.78 18.66 25.07
N ASP A 310 -9.76 17.87 24.00
CA ASP A 310 -10.95 17.61 23.19
C ASP A 310 -12.03 16.90 24.03
N LYS A 311 -11.65 15.90 24.84
CA LYS A 311 -12.54 15.24 25.81
C LYS A 311 -13.17 16.22 26.81
N LEU A 312 -12.37 17.07 27.45
CA LEU A 312 -12.89 18.07 28.41
C LEU A 312 -13.85 19.07 27.75
N VAL A 313 -13.60 19.44 26.50
CA VAL A 313 -14.50 20.30 25.73
C VAL A 313 -15.82 19.57 25.43
N GLU A 314 -15.77 18.29 25.03
CA GLU A 314 -16.96 17.45 24.80
C GLU A 314 -17.80 17.28 26.08
N ASP A 315 -17.14 17.08 27.22
CA ASP A 315 -17.77 16.96 28.54
C ASP A 315 -18.28 18.30 29.11
N GLY A 316 -17.95 19.41 28.44
CA GLY A 316 -18.33 20.77 28.84
C GLY A 316 -17.48 21.38 29.95
N ASP A 317 -16.41 20.73 30.40
CA ASP A 317 -15.40 21.30 31.30
C ASP A 317 -14.43 22.21 30.54
N LEU A 318 -14.95 23.37 30.14
CA LEU A 318 -14.18 24.38 29.43
C LEU A 318 -13.04 24.95 30.30
N ALA A 319 -13.19 24.95 31.63
CA ALA A 319 -12.16 25.47 32.54
C ALA A 319 -10.95 24.54 32.60
N GLY A 320 -11.18 23.23 32.71
CA GLY A 320 -10.13 22.22 32.61
C GLY A 320 -9.41 22.26 31.27
N ALA A 321 -10.16 22.34 30.17
CA ALA A 321 -9.61 22.43 28.81
C ALA A 321 -8.68 23.65 28.64
N ILE A 322 -9.12 24.83 29.11
CA ILE A 322 -8.31 26.05 29.11
C ILE A 322 -7.02 25.84 29.91
N GLY A 323 -7.11 25.27 31.12
CA GLY A 323 -5.94 25.03 31.97
C GLY A 323 -4.88 24.14 31.31
N LEU A 324 -5.31 23.08 30.61
CA LEU A 324 -4.40 22.20 29.87
C LEU A 324 -3.74 22.89 28.69
N LEU A 325 -4.48 23.75 27.97
CA LEU A 325 -3.95 24.52 26.84
C LEU A 325 -2.94 25.58 27.29
N GLU A 326 -3.22 26.32 28.36
CA GLU A 326 -2.30 27.30 28.95
C GLU A 326 -0.99 26.64 29.37
N GLU A 327 -1.07 25.50 30.07
CA GLU A 327 0.09 24.74 30.47
C GLU A 327 0.89 24.24 29.25
N GLY A 328 0.19 23.67 28.27
CA GLY A 328 0.80 23.15 27.04
C GLY A 328 1.52 24.25 26.24
N LYS A 329 0.90 25.42 26.11
CA LYS A 329 1.49 26.61 25.46
C LYS A 329 2.77 27.03 26.17
N ARG A 330 2.75 27.13 27.50
CA ARG A 330 3.93 27.49 28.31
C ARG A 330 5.07 26.49 28.11
N LEU A 331 4.78 25.19 28.17
CA LEU A 331 5.80 24.13 27.99
C LEU A 331 6.46 24.18 26.60
N ASN A 332 5.66 24.39 25.56
CA ASN A 332 6.14 24.46 24.17
C ASN A 332 6.85 25.77 23.81
N SER A 333 6.69 26.80 24.64
CA SER A 333 7.37 28.10 24.51
C SER A 333 8.71 28.16 25.25
N THR A 334 9.07 27.13 26.01
CA THR A 334 10.37 27.07 26.71
C THR A 334 11.53 26.87 25.75
N GLU A 335 12.73 27.40 26.09
CA GLU A 335 13.95 27.22 25.29
C GLU A 335 14.30 25.74 25.04
N LYS A 336 13.96 24.87 26.01
CA LYS A 336 14.28 23.43 25.97
C LYS A 336 13.44 22.65 24.94
N ARG A 337 12.20 23.08 24.65
CA ARG A 337 11.28 22.37 23.75
C ARG A 337 11.01 23.13 22.46
N ARG A 338 10.81 24.46 22.57
CA ARG A 338 10.63 25.44 21.49
C ARG A 338 9.84 24.94 20.27
N ARG A 339 8.67 24.33 20.48
CA ARG A 339 7.73 23.94 19.42
C ARG A 339 6.71 25.05 19.19
N LEU A 340 7.17 26.11 18.52
CA LEU A 340 6.38 27.34 18.35
C LEU A 340 5.06 27.09 17.60
N GLU A 341 5.04 26.16 16.65
CA GLU A 341 3.82 25.78 15.92
C GLU A 341 2.76 25.15 16.85
N VAL A 342 3.19 24.31 17.79
CA VAL A 342 2.29 23.70 18.78
C VAL A 342 1.77 24.76 19.78
N ALA A 343 2.65 25.62 20.28
CA ALA A 343 2.25 26.71 21.16
C ALA A 343 1.22 27.65 20.48
N ARG A 344 1.42 27.92 19.19
CA ARG A 344 0.47 28.67 18.37
C ARG A 344 -0.88 27.95 18.23
N ARG A 345 -0.87 26.64 17.95
CA ARG A 345 -2.09 25.81 17.87
C ARG A 345 -2.91 25.90 19.17
N TYR A 346 -2.25 25.87 20.32
CA TYR A 346 -2.93 26.04 21.61
C TYR A 346 -3.46 27.46 21.82
N SER A 347 -2.70 28.49 21.41
CA SER A 347 -3.15 29.90 21.47
C SER A 347 -4.43 30.11 20.64
N GLU A 348 -4.50 29.54 19.44
CA GLU A 348 -5.69 29.60 18.58
C GLU A 348 -6.92 28.93 19.21
N GLN A 349 -6.73 27.85 19.98
CA GLN A 349 -7.80 27.19 20.73
C GLN A 349 -8.22 28.00 21.96
N LEU A 350 -7.27 28.54 22.72
CA LEU A 350 -7.53 29.41 23.87
C LEU A 350 -8.38 30.62 23.48
N ILE A 351 -8.06 31.27 22.35
CA ILE A 351 -8.87 32.39 21.82
C ILE A 351 -10.32 31.97 21.59
N ARG A 352 -10.56 30.78 21.02
CA ARG A 352 -11.92 30.26 20.80
C ARG A 352 -12.64 30.01 22.12
N LEU A 353 -11.97 29.38 23.08
CA LEU A 353 -12.56 29.03 24.39
C LEU A 353 -12.82 30.27 25.26
N TYR A 354 -11.88 31.23 25.36
CA TYR A 354 -12.11 32.48 26.09
C TYR A 354 -13.27 33.29 25.53
N LYS A 355 -13.43 33.30 24.19
CA LYS A 355 -14.58 33.93 23.55
C LYS A 355 -15.89 33.23 23.92
N LEU A 356 -15.89 31.89 23.97
CA LEU A 356 -17.04 31.08 24.31
C LEU A 356 -17.45 31.24 25.78
N THR A 357 -16.49 31.28 26.71
CA THR A 357 -16.73 31.45 28.15
C THR A 357 -17.00 32.90 28.55
N GLY A 358 -16.82 33.86 27.63
CA GLY A 358 -17.06 35.28 27.86
C GLY A 358 -15.90 36.01 28.55
N ASP A 359 -14.72 35.38 28.69
CA ASP A 359 -13.53 36.01 29.26
C ASP A 359 -12.87 36.98 28.25
N GLN A 360 -13.40 38.20 28.21
CA GLN A 360 -12.89 39.26 27.34
C GLN A 360 -11.48 39.72 27.69
N GLY A 361 -11.02 39.51 28.93
CA GLY A 361 -9.69 39.91 29.38
C GLY A 361 -8.64 38.97 28.81
N ALA A 362 -8.79 37.67 29.07
CA ALA A 362 -7.92 36.63 28.58
C ALA A 362 -7.93 36.55 27.04
N TYR A 363 -9.11 36.69 26.42
CA TYR A 363 -9.24 36.75 24.95
C TYR A 363 -8.37 37.84 24.31
N LYS A 364 -8.39 39.06 24.85
CA LYS A 364 -7.58 40.16 24.31
C LYS A 364 -6.09 39.95 24.56
N ALA A 365 -5.74 39.48 25.76
CA ALA A 365 -4.34 39.21 26.11
C ALA A 365 -3.73 38.17 25.17
N GLU A 366 -4.44 37.07 24.89
CA GLU A 366 -3.99 36.00 24.01
C GLU A 366 -3.80 36.48 22.56
N LEU A 367 -4.73 37.29 22.04
CA LEU A 367 -4.60 37.90 20.72
C LEU A 367 -3.38 38.83 20.61
N TYR A 368 -3.13 39.64 21.65
CA TYR A 368 -1.94 40.48 21.69
C TYR A 368 -0.67 39.64 21.70
N GLU A 369 -0.62 38.59 22.52
CA GLU A 369 0.53 37.70 22.58
C GLU A 369 0.83 37.06 21.23
N MET A 370 -0.18 36.53 20.53
CA MET A 370 -0.02 35.94 19.18
C MET A 370 0.50 36.94 18.13
N LEU A 371 0.13 38.23 18.23
CA LEU A 371 0.61 39.26 17.30
C LEU A 371 2.07 39.62 17.51
N TYR A 372 2.57 39.57 18.75
CA TYR A 372 3.92 40.01 19.11
C TYR A 372 4.93 38.88 19.28
N SER A 373 4.49 37.63 19.40
CA SER A 373 5.36 36.44 19.52
C SER A 373 5.76 35.83 18.17
N HIS A 374 5.27 36.38 17.06
CA HIS A 374 5.51 35.89 15.68
C HIS A 374 6.00 36.97 14.69
N ALA A 375 6.58 38.07 15.21
CA ALA A 375 7.23 39.11 14.41
C ALA A 375 8.76 38.94 14.35
#